data_AF-A0A644Y2P8-F1
#
_entry.id   AF-A0A644Y2P8-F1
#
_cell.length_a   1.000
_cell.length_b   1.000
_cell.length_c   1.000
_cell.angle_alpha   90.00
_cell.angle_beta   90.00
_cell.angle_gamma   90.00
#
_symmetry.space_group_name_H-M   'P 1'
#
loop_
_entity.id
_entity.type
_entity.pdbx_description
1 polymer ?
#
loop_
_entity_poly.entity_id
_entity_poly.type
_entity_poly.pdbx_seq_one_letter_code
_entity_poly.pdbx_strand_id
1 'polypeptide(L)'
;MKEYRDIPKKVILLIITFSLGLLMIGCVKCKVESGKTENYMNAVVDDVTEEGIKVVPIDNENVNSDKDIINANSIIVNKNTISTDKLPELEKSDKIRIVYNGESVEEDPLKIEIVFAIYLLDEKGEVIPNE
;
A
#
# COMPACT_ATOMS: atom_id res chain seq x y z
N MET A 1 -34.44 32.38 -34.75
CA MET A 1 -33.31 32.18 -35.69
C MET A 1 -32.08 32.81 -35.05
N LYS A 2 -31.04 32.03 -34.75
CA LYS A 2 -29.85 32.51 -34.03
C LYS A 2 -29.03 33.45 -34.94
N GLU A 3 -28.87 34.68 -34.48
CA GLU A 3 -28.04 35.70 -35.10
C GLU A 3 -26.56 35.34 -34.91
N TYR A 4 -25.96 34.74 -35.94
CA TYR A 4 -24.52 34.50 -35.96
C TYR A 4 -23.85 35.82 -36.35
N ARG A 5 -23.33 36.54 -35.36
CA ARG A 5 -22.47 37.70 -35.58
C ARG A 5 -21.26 37.24 -36.39
N ASP A 6 -20.98 37.92 -37.51
CA ASP A 6 -19.81 37.68 -38.35
C ASP A 6 -18.53 37.81 -37.54
N ILE A 7 -17.96 36.67 -37.15
CA ILE A 7 -16.68 36.63 -36.43
C ILE A 7 -15.58 36.84 -37.48
N PRO A 8 -14.73 37.87 -37.33
CA PRO A 8 -13.69 38.15 -38.31
C PRO A 8 -12.72 36.96 -38.43
N LYS A 9 -12.31 36.63 -39.65
CA LYS A 9 -11.47 35.45 -39.97
C LYS A 9 -10.21 35.31 -39.11
N LYS A 10 -9.64 36.45 -38.66
CA LYS A 10 -8.48 36.50 -37.74
C LYS A 10 -8.80 36.00 -36.33
N VAL A 11 -10.03 36.25 -35.86
CA VAL A 11 -10.54 35.77 -34.55
C VAL A 11 -10.90 34.29 -34.63
N ILE A 12 -11.44 33.83 -35.76
CA ILE A 12 -11.67 32.39 -36.00
C ILE A 12 -10.33 31.62 -35.96
N LEU A 13 -9.29 32.16 -36.61
CA LEU A 13 -7.96 31.53 -36.61
C LEU A 13 -7.34 31.46 -35.20
N LEU A 14 -7.49 32.53 -34.41
CA LEU A 14 -7.04 32.58 -33.01
C LEU A 14 -7.76 31.56 -32.11
N ILE A 15 -9.08 31.40 -32.29
CA ILE A 15 -9.89 30.44 -31.52
C ILE A 15 -9.49 29.00 -31.85
N ILE A 16 -9.24 28.68 -33.13
CA ILE A 16 -8.79 27.34 -33.54
C ILE A 16 -7.42 27.02 -32.94
N THR A 17 -6.47 27.95 -32.99
CA THR A 17 -5.14 27.76 -32.39
C THR A 17 -5.17 27.63 -30.87
N PHE A 18 -6.08 28.36 -30.20
CA PHE A 18 -6.28 28.27 -28.76
C PHE A 18 -6.92 26.94 -28.34
N SER A 19 -7.87 26.43 -29.15
CA SER A 19 -8.54 25.15 -28.90
C SER A 19 -7.61 23.93 -29.08
N LEU A 20 -6.64 23.98 -29.99
CA LEU A 20 -5.63 22.92 -30.14
C LEU A 20 -4.60 22.91 -29.00
N GLY A 21 -4.31 24.06 -28.40
CA GLY A 21 -3.36 24.18 -27.29
C GLY A 21 -3.89 23.64 -25.95
N LEU A 22 -5.22 23.63 -25.76
CA LEU A 22 -5.87 23.15 -24.53
C LEU A 22 -5.97 21.62 -24.43
N LEU A 23 -5.67 20.88 -25.51
CA LEU A 23 -5.72 19.41 -25.52
C LEU A 23 -4.52 18.74 -24.84
N MET A 24 -3.50 19.51 -24.45
CA MET A 24 -2.24 19.01 -23.86
C MET A 24 -2.13 19.29 -22.36
N ILE A 25 -3.22 19.71 -21.70
CA ILE A 25 -3.29 19.68 -20.23
C ILE A 25 -3.46 18.22 -19.85
N GLY A 26 -2.32 17.57 -19.69
CA GLY A 26 -2.21 16.14 -19.50
C GLY A 26 -3.12 15.66 -18.38
N CYS A 27 -3.58 14.42 -18.54
CA CYS A 27 -3.81 13.53 -17.42
C CYS A 27 -2.55 13.57 -16.56
N VAL A 28 -2.50 14.50 -15.61
CA VAL A 28 -1.80 14.30 -14.36
C VAL A 28 -2.48 13.08 -13.80
N LYS A 29 -1.89 11.90 -14.08
CA LYS A 29 -2.04 10.77 -13.18
C LYS A 29 -1.87 11.40 -11.81
N CYS A 30 -2.94 11.43 -11.02
CA CYS A 30 -2.83 11.59 -9.60
C CYS A 30 -1.97 10.42 -9.15
N LYS A 31 -0.65 10.59 -9.23
CA LYS A 31 0.26 9.87 -8.37
C LYS A 31 -0.15 10.41 -7.01
N VAL A 32 -0.99 9.64 -6.33
CA VAL A 32 -1.16 9.79 -4.89
C VAL A 32 0.25 9.64 -4.37
N GLU A 33 0.91 10.77 -4.14
CA GLU A 33 2.10 10.83 -3.33
C GLU A 33 1.62 10.48 -1.93
N SER A 34 1.58 9.18 -1.63
CA SER A 34 1.45 8.68 -0.28
C SER A 34 2.72 9.11 0.45
N GLY A 35 2.72 10.34 0.97
CA GLY A 35 3.83 10.92 1.73
C GLY A 35 4.14 10.20 3.06
N LYS A 36 3.50 9.05 3.32
CA LYS A 36 3.91 8.07 4.32
C LYS A 36 4.27 6.78 3.56
N THR A 37 5.56 6.47 3.44
CA THR A 37 6.00 5.14 3.01
C THR A 37 5.42 4.15 4.01
N GLU A 38 4.56 3.24 3.57
CA GLU A 38 3.94 2.26 4.45
C GLU A 38 5.01 1.43 5.15
N ASN A 39 4.85 1.16 6.45
CA ASN A 39 5.78 0.29 7.16
C ASN A 39 5.49 -1.14 6.74
N TYR A 40 6.55 -1.90 6.47
CA TYR A 40 6.41 -3.32 6.18
C TYR A 40 7.58 -4.12 6.73
N MET A 41 7.27 -5.35 7.14
CA MET A 41 8.25 -6.33 7.57
C MET A 41 7.93 -7.69 6.98
N ASN A 42 8.96 -8.51 6.81
CA ASN A 42 8.78 -9.93 6.53
C ASN A 42 8.88 -10.71 7.83
N ALA A 43 8.10 -11.76 7.98
CA ALA A 43 8.06 -12.56 9.20
C ALA A 43 7.75 -14.03 8.89
N VAL A 44 8.02 -14.90 9.86
CA VAL A 44 7.58 -16.29 9.87
C VAL A 44 6.43 -16.43 10.85
N VAL A 45 5.35 -17.08 10.44
CA VAL A 45 4.22 -17.39 11.34
C VAL A 45 4.66 -18.43 12.38
N ASP A 46 4.57 -18.08 13.66
CA ASP A 46 4.78 -19.01 14.77
C ASP A 46 3.49 -19.72 15.16
N ASP A 47 2.39 -18.97 15.27
CA ASP A 47 1.06 -19.48 15.62
C ASP A 47 -0.07 -18.55 15.15
N VAL A 48 -1.27 -19.10 14.96
CA VAL A 48 -2.49 -18.36 14.61
C VAL A 48 -3.54 -18.63 15.67
N THR A 49 -3.86 -17.62 16.47
CA THR A 49 -4.77 -17.73 17.61
C THR A 49 -5.97 -16.80 17.45
N GLU A 50 -6.89 -16.85 18.42
CA GLU A 50 -8.00 -15.90 18.45
C GLU A 50 -7.55 -14.45 18.66
N GLU A 51 -6.45 -14.26 19.42
CA GLU A 51 -5.86 -12.95 19.76
C GLU A 51 -5.18 -12.27 18.57
N GLY A 52 -4.66 -13.06 17.62
CA GLY A 52 -3.98 -12.56 16.44
C GLY A 52 -3.05 -13.60 15.83
N ILE A 53 -2.18 -13.13 14.94
CA ILE A 53 -1.13 -13.93 14.31
C ILE A 53 0.17 -13.65 15.07
N LYS A 54 0.73 -14.67 15.70
CA LYS A 54 2.02 -14.57 16.37
C LYS A 54 3.12 -14.85 15.36
N VAL A 55 4.06 -13.92 15.22
CA VAL A 55 5.10 -13.98 14.18
C VAL A 55 6.48 -13.70 14.74
N VAL A 56 7.49 -14.23 14.06
CA VAL A 56 8.90 -13.93 14.29
C VAL A 56 9.42 -13.11 13.11
N PRO A 57 9.83 -11.85 13.31
CA PRO A 57 10.39 -11.01 12.24
C PRO A 57 11.62 -11.63 11.57
N ILE A 58 11.79 -11.36 10.28
CA ILE A 58 12.96 -11.73 9.49
C ILE A 58 13.77 -10.46 9.21
N ASP A 59 14.98 -10.37 9.77
CA ASP A 59 15.95 -9.33 9.42
C ASP A 59 16.55 -9.61 8.03
N ASN A 60 16.18 -8.79 7.05
CA ASN A 60 16.67 -8.85 5.66
C ASN A 60 16.65 -7.46 5.01
N GLU A 61 17.20 -7.33 3.81
CA GLU A 61 17.29 -6.06 3.07
C GLU A 61 15.95 -5.49 2.55
N ASN A 62 14.90 -6.32 2.53
CA ASN A 62 13.56 -5.97 2.05
C ASN A 62 12.59 -5.76 3.22
N VAL A 63 12.91 -4.78 4.09
CA VAL A 63 12.07 -4.33 5.21
C VAL A 63 12.06 -2.80 5.28
N ASN A 64 10.92 -2.23 5.70
CA ASN A 64 10.76 -0.82 6.02
C ASN A 64 10.05 -0.72 7.38
N SER A 65 10.80 -0.95 8.45
CA SER A 65 10.28 -1.07 9.82
C SER A 65 11.35 -0.62 10.81
N ASP A 66 10.92 -0.20 12.00
CA ASP A 66 11.83 0.12 13.10
C ASP A 66 12.66 -1.10 13.53
N LYS A 67 13.91 -0.84 13.94
CA LYS A 67 14.85 -1.90 14.34
C LYS A 67 14.39 -2.66 15.57
N ASP A 68 13.68 -2.01 16.48
CA ASP A 68 13.19 -2.65 17.70
C ASP A 68 12.11 -3.69 17.37
N ILE A 69 11.30 -3.43 16.34
CA ILE A 69 10.32 -4.37 15.78
C ILE A 69 11.05 -5.52 15.09
N ILE A 70 12.03 -5.24 14.21
CA ILE A 70 12.76 -6.30 13.48
C ILE A 70 13.56 -7.21 14.42
N ASN A 71 14.07 -6.69 15.53
CA ASN A 71 14.84 -7.47 16.51
C ASN A 71 13.98 -8.15 17.59
N ALA A 72 12.66 -8.01 17.53
CA ALA A 72 11.78 -8.62 18.49
C ALA A 72 11.74 -10.15 18.34
N ASN A 73 11.71 -10.87 19.47
CA ASN A 73 11.61 -12.33 19.45
C ASN A 73 10.24 -12.83 18.99
N SER A 74 9.20 -12.01 19.16
CA SER A 74 7.82 -12.34 18.84
C SER A 74 6.99 -11.07 18.77
N ILE A 75 6.08 -11.02 17.81
CA ILE A 75 5.12 -9.93 17.64
C ILE A 75 3.73 -10.53 17.47
N ILE A 76 2.71 -9.89 18.05
CA ILE A 76 1.31 -10.22 17.81
C ILE A 76 0.74 -9.25 16.77
N VAL A 77 0.17 -9.78 15.70
CA VAL A 77 -0.35 -9.01 14.56
C VAL A 77 -1.86 -9.18 14.47
N ASN A 78 -2.58 -8.07 14.37
CA ASN A 78 -4.05 -8.12 14.20
C ASN A 78 -4.42 -8.81 12.87
N LYS A 79 -5.36 -9.76 12.94
CA LYS A 79 -5.87 -10.51 11.77
C LYS A 79 -6.83 -9.69 10.90
N ASN A 80 -7.43 -8.63 11.46
CA ASN A 80 -8.39 -7.79 10.75
C ASN A 80 -7.63 -6.76 9.92
N THR A 81 -7.36 -7.09 8.66
CA THR A 81 -6.68 -6.20 7.72
C THR A 81 -7.64 -5.14 7.15
N ILE A 82 -7.12 -3.96 6.83
CA ILE A 82 -7.90 -2.89 6.18
C ILE A 82 -8.03 -3.13 4.66
N SER A 83 -7.10 -3.88 4.05
CA SER A 83 -7.15 -4.20 2.61
C SER A 83 -8.45 -4.88 2.22
N THR A 84 -8.90 -4.60 1.00
CA THR A 84 -10.00 -5.34 0.35
C THR A 84 -9.60 -6.74 -0.08
N ASP A 85 -8.29 -7.02 -0.13
CA ASP A 85 -7.77 -8.35 -0.46
C ASP A 85 -8.11 -9.32 0.65
N LYS A 86 -8.50 -10.55 0.27
CA LYS A 86 -8.77 -11.61 1.23
C LYS A 86 -7.49 -11.91 2.01
N LEU A 87 -7.57 -12.00 3.33
CA LEU A 87 -6.49 -12.52 4.15
C LEU A 87 -6.16 -13.96 3.69
N PRO A 88 -4.89 -14.29 3.38
CA PRO A 88 -4.53 -15.63 2.99
C PRO A 88 -4.79 -16.61 4.14
N GLU A 89 -5.00 -17.88 3.82
CA GLU A 89 -4.98 -18.94 4.82
C GLU A 89 -3.53 -19.09 5.32
N LEU A 90 -3.32 -19.02 6.63
CA LEU A 90 -2.00 -19.00 7.25
C LEU A 90 -1.78 -20.26 8.10
N GLU A 91 -0.64 -20.88 7.92
CA GLU A 91 -0.15 -22.01 8.71
C GLU A 91 1.17 -21.68 9.41
N LYS A 92 1.52 -22.49 10.42
CA LYS A 92 2.80 -22.37 11.11
C LYS A 92 3.95 -22.54 10.11
N SER A 93 4.94 -21.68 10.20
CA SER A 93 6.14 -21.61 9.34
C SER A 93 5.96 -20.90 8.00
N ASP A 94 4.76 -20.41 7.68
CA ASP A 94 4.57 -19.57 6.49
C ASP A 94 5.41 -18.30 6.58
N LYS A 95 6.02 -17.93 5.45
CA LYS A 95 6.69 -16.64 5.30
C LYS A 95 5.68 -15.63 4.79
N ILE A 96 5.60 -14.51 5.47
CA ILE A 96 4.63 -13.46 5.13
C ILE A 96 5.28 -12.09 5.11
N ARG A 97 4.69 -11.17 4.34
CA ARG A 97 4.91 -9.73 4.43
C ARG A 97 3.72 -9.08 5.08
N ILE A 98 3.99 -8.27 6.10
CA ILE A 98 2.98 -7.52 6.86
C ILE A 98 3.18 -6.06 6.54
N VAL A 99 2.14 -5.40 6.04
CA VAL A 99 2.10 -3.95 5.80
C VAL A 99 1.22 -3.33 6.86
N TYR A 100 1.73 -2.34 7.60
CA TYR A 100 1.08 -1.87 8.83
C TYR A 100 1.32 -0.38 9.11
N ASN A 101 0.56 0.15 10.06
CA ASN A 101 0.78 1.50 10.58
C ASN A 101 1.82 1.47 11.72
N GLY A 102 2.99 2.07 11.50
CA GLY A 102 4.04 2.17 12.52
C GLY A 102 3.64 2.95 13.78
N GLU A 103 2.61 3.80 13.68
CA GLU A 103 2.06 4.53 14.85
C GLU A 103 1.09 3.67 15.68
N SER A 104 0.80 2.42 15.27
CA SER A 104 -0.14 1.49 15.94
C SER A 104 0.55 0.34 16.68
N VAL A 105 1.83 0.53 17.02
CA VAL A 105 2.63 -0.43 17.77
C VAL A 105 2.41 -0.20 19.25
N GLU A 106 1.94 -1.22 19.95
CA GLU A 106 1.82 -1.26 21.41
C GLU A 106 2.96 -2.09 21.99
N GLU A 107 3.52 -1.63 23.11
CA GLU A 107 4.58 -2.31 23.84
C GLU A 107 3.99 -3.16 24.99
N ASP A 108 4.66 -4.26 25.34
CA ASP A 108 4.33 -5.16 26.46
C ASP A 108 2.90 -5.77 26.49
N PRO A 109 2.59 -6.77 25.64
CA PRO A 109 3.45 -7.40 24.64
C PRO A 109 3.52 -6.59 23.35
N LEU A 110 4.61 -6.73 22.60
CA LEU A 110 4.77 -6.07 21.31
C LEU A 110 3.68 -6.50 20.33
N LYS A 111 2.80 -5.55 19.98
CA LYS A 111 1.59 -5.80 19.18
C LYS A 111 1.40 -4.74 18.11
N ILE A 112 1.00 -5.16 16.91
CA ILE A 112 0.61 -4.27 15.81
C ILE A 112 -0.91 -4.30 15.66
N GLU A 113 -1.57 -3.21 16.00
CA GLU A 113 -3.03 -3.14 16.01
C GLU A 113 -3.63 -2.85 14.63
N ILE A 114 -3.01 -1.94 13.86
CA ILE A 114 -3.51 -1.55 12.53
C ILE A 114 -2.64 -2.17 11.44
N VAL A 115 -3.19 -3.21 10.81
CA VAL A 115 -2.57 -3.92 9.69
C VAL A 115 -3.31 -3.57 8.41
N PHE A 116 -2.57 -3.11 7.41
CA PHE A 116 -3.14 -2.81 6.10
C PHE A 116 -3.32 -4.08 5.29
N ALA A 117 -2.27 -4.91 5.17
CA ALA A 117 -2.32 -6.13 4.38
C ALA A 117 -1.33 -7.18 4.91
N ILE A 118 -1.64 -8.45 4.63
CA ILE A 118 -0.75 -9.59 4.87
C ILE A 118 -0.68 -10.41 3.57
N TYR A 119 0.54 -10.66 3.12
CA TYR A 119 0.81 -11.42 1.90
C TYR A 119 1.67 -12.64 2.20
N LEU A 120 1.42 -13.76 1.52
CA LEU A 120 2.35 -14.88 1.51
C LEU A 120 3.60 -14.53 0.69
N LEU A 121 4.75 -15.06 1.12
CA LEU A 121 6.03 -14.92 0.44
C LEU A 121 6.50 -16.26 -0.10
N ASP A 122 7.09 -16.23 -1.29
CA ASP A 122 7.78 -17.39 -1.86
C ASP A 122 9.17 -17.61 -1.24
N GLU A 123 9.90 -18.61 -1.72
CA GLU A 123 11.25 -18.93 -1.25
C GLU A 123 12.26 -17.78 -1.45
N LYS A 124 12.00 -16.88 -2.40
CA LYS A 124 12.85 -15.74 -2.74
C LYS A 124 12.48 -14.47 -1.96
N GLY A 125 11.38 -14.50 -1.20
CA GLY A 125 10.87 -13.34 -0.47
C GLY A 125 9.98 -12.42 -1.30
N GLU A 126 9.47 -12.92 -2.43
CA GLU A 126 8.54 -12.20 -3.30
C GLU A 126 7.09 -12.47 -2.91
N VAL A 127 6.23 -11.47 -3.07
CA VAL A 127 4.81 -11.57 -2.74
C VAL A 127 4.09 -12.50 -3.71
N ILE A 128 3.38 -13.48 -3.16
CA ILE A 128 2.44 -14.34 -3.89
C ILE A 128 1.09 -13.62 -3.92
N PRO A 129 0.52 -13.33 -5.11
CA PRO A 129 -0.80 -12.71 -5.21
C PRO A 129 -1.88 -13.60 -4.59
N ASN A 130 -2.80 -12.99 -3.83
CA ASN A 130 -3.99 -13.70 -3.37
C ASN A 130 -4.98 -13.79 -4.55
N GLU A 131 -5.35 -15.01 -4.95
CA GLU A 131 -6.40 -15.27 -5.97
C GLU A 131 -7.82 -15.27 -5.37
#